data_AF-J8HZX7-F1
#
_entry.id   AF-J8HZX7-F1
#
_cell.length_a   1.000
_cell.length_b   1.000
_cell.length_c   1.000
_cell.angle_alpha   90.00
_cell.angle_beta   90.00
_cell.angle_gamma   90.00
#
_symmetry.space_group_name_H-M   'P 1'
#
loop_
_entity.id
_entity.type
_entity.pdbx_description
1 polymer ?
#
loop_
_entity_poly.entity_id
_entity_poly.type
_entity_poly.pdbx_seq_one_letter_code
_entity_poly.pdbx_strand_id
1 'polypeptide(L)' 'MPAYDEDGVRKQITFRSKKQSNDQKLNKKAFLCIYVDQENKDKNEISSIEVKSYEEIQKADLPLKVKEKFNAK' A
#
# COMPACT_ATOMS: atom_id res chain seq x y z
N MET A 1 -4.30 3.06 -6.88
CA MET A 1 -4.42 3.79 -5.60
C MET A 1 -3.11 4.49 -5.30
N PRO A 2 -3.14 5.71 -4.72
CA PRO A 2 -1.92 6.36 -4.24
C PRO A 2 -1.37 5.59 -3.05
N ALA A 3 -0.05 5.43 -3.03
CA ALA A 3 0.70 4.80 -1.95
C ALA A 3 1.97 5.62 -1.65
N TYR A 4 2.64 5.27 -0.56
CA TYR A 4 3.92 5.84 -0.20
C TYR A 4 4.85 4.72 0.23
N ASP A 5 6.13 4.81 -0.15
CA ASP A 5 7.16 3.94 0.42
C ASP A 5 7.58 4.42 1.82
N GLU A 6 8.52 3.72 2.46
CA GLU A 6 8.98 4.00 3.82
C GLU A 6 9.56 5.41 3.98
N ASP A 7 10.07 5.99 2.90
CA ASP A 7 10.59 7.37 2.86
C ASP A 7 9.53 8.43 2.60
N GLY A 8 8.28 8.01 2.35
CA GLY A 8 7.17 8.92 2.06
C GLY A 8 7.17 9.40 0.60
N VAL A 9 7.88 8.73 -0.31
CA VAL A 9 7.85 9.04 -1.73
C VAL A 9 6.57 8.46 -2.33
N ARG A 10 5.88 9.27 -3.14
CA ARG A 10 4.60 8.89 -3.73
C ARG A 10 4.80 7.79 -4.78
N LYS A 11 4.03 6.71 -4.64
CA LYS A 11 3.93 5.61 -5.59
C LYS A 11 2.48 5.45 -6.07
N GLN A 12 2.29 4.83 -7.22
CA GLN A 12 0.98 4.47 -7.76
C GLN A 12 0.89 2.95 -7.88
N ILE A 13 -0.05 2.36 -7.13
CA ILE A 13 -0.19 0.89 -7.07
C ILE A 13 -1.54 0.48 -7.65
N THR A 14 -1.53 -0.53 -8.51
CA THR A 14 -2.74 -1.20 -8.98
C THR A 14 -2.62 -2.68 -8.67
N PHE A 15 -3.48 -3.21 -7.78
CA PHE A 15 -3.49 -4.63 -7.43
C PHE A 15 -4.91 -5.18 -7.33
N ARG A 16 -5.04 -6.48 -7.51
CA ARG A 16 -6.29 -7.22 -7.29
C ARG A 16 -6.12 -8.15 -6.10
N SER A 17 -7.00 -8.00 -5.11
CA SER A 17 -7.08 -8.93 -3.98
C SER A 17 -7.44 -10.34 -4.49
N LYS A 18 -6.73 -11.35 -3.97
CA LYS A 18 -7.07 -12.77 -4.16
C LYS A 18 -8.10 -13.30 -3.15
N LYS A 19 -8.56 -12.50 -2.19
CA LYS A 19 -9.58 -12.92 -1.21
C LYS A 19 -10.88 -13.20 -1.96
N GLN A 20 -11.36 -14.43 -1.87
CA GLN A 20 -12.47 -14.94 -2.67
C GLN A 20 -13.85 -14.65 -2.07
N SER A 21 -13.92 -14.35 -0.76
CA SER A 21 -15.18 -14.07 -0.06
C SER A 21 -15.42 -12.57 0.13
N ASN A 22 -16.68 -12.15 -0.03
CA ASN A 22 -17.12 -10.76 0.22
C ASN A 22 -16.96 -10.34 1.68
N ASP A 23 -17.05 -11.28 2.63
CA ASP A 23 -16.84 -11.00 4.06
C ASP A 23 -15.38 -10.68 4.39
N GLN A 24 -14.46 -10.98 3.47
CA GLN A 24 -13.04 -10.66 3.60
C GLN A 24 -12.63 -9.45 2.74
N LYS A 25 -13.61 -8.68 2.25
CA LYS A 25 -13.35 -7.49 1.44
C LYS A 25 -12.55 -6.48 2.25
N LEU A 26 -11.57 -5.86 1.58
CA LEU A 26 -10.77 -4.80 2.18
C LEU A 26 -11.64 -3.66 2.69
N ASN A 27 -11.39 -3.24 3.93
CA ASN A 27 -12.10 -2.14 4.54
C ASN A 27 -11.71 -0.83 3.85
N LYS A 28 -12.70 -0.07 3.36
CA LYS A 28 -12.49 1.19 2.65
C LYS A 28 -11.74 2.26 3.45
N LYS A 29 -11.73 2.16 4.79
CA LYS A 29 -11.07 3.12 5.69
C LYS A 29 -9.76 2.59 6.31
N ALA A 30 -9.36 1.36 5.99
CA ALA A 30 -8.11 0.80 6.50
C ALA A 30 -6.90 1.36 5.74
N PHE A 31 -5.76 1.39 6.42
CA PHE A 31 -4.48 1.52 5.77
C PHE A 31 -4.01 0.15 5.28
N LEU A 32 -3.31 0.11 4.15
CA LEU A 32 -2.77 -1.11 3.58
C LEU A 32 -1.24 -1.04 3.56
N CYS A 33 -0.61 -2.06 4.11
CA CYS A 33 0.80 -2.35 3.85
C CYS A 33 0.86 -3.29 2.64
N ILE A 34 1.60 -2.93 1.59
CA ILE A 34 1.72 -3.72 0.37
C ILE A 34 3.17 -4.15 0.23
N TYR A 35 3.39 -5.47 0.24
CA TYR A 35 4.71 -6.05 0.06
C TYR A 35 4.94 -6.30 -1.43
N VAL A 36 5.96 -5.64 -1.97
CA VAL A 36 6.27 -5.66 -3.40
C VAL A 36 7.65 -6.26 -3.61
N ASP A 37 7.80 -6.97 -4.72
CA ASP A 37 9.11 -7.38 -5.23
C ASP A 37 9.38 -6.59 -6.49
N GLN A 38 10.20 -5.55 -6.35
CA GLN A 38 10.56 -4.69 -7.46
C GLN A 38 12.05 -4.82 -7.74
N GLU A 39 12.38 -5.21 -8.97
CA GLU A 39 13.77 -5.19 -9.46
C GLU A 39 14.30 -3.75 -9.55
N ASN A 40 13.42 -2.79 -9.88
CA ASN A 40 13.75 -1.37 -9.95
C ASN A 40 13.05 -0.59 -8.83
N LYS A 41 13.81 -0.17 -7.81
CA LYS A 41 13.32 0.57 -6.64
C LYS A 41 12.90 2.01 -6.95
N ASP A 42 13.43 2.61 -8.01
CA ASP A 42 13.10 3.97 -8.43
C ASP A 42 11.78 4.04 -9.20
N LYS A 43 11.23 2.89 -9.61
CA LYS A 43 9.96 2.80 -10.31
C LYS A 43 8.83 3.34 -9.44
N ASN A 44 8.04 4.28 -9.98
CA ASN A 44 6.93 4.90 -9.25
C ASN A 44 5.60 4.17 -9.43
N GLU A 45 5.46 3.40 -10.50
CA GLU A 45 4.27 2.61 -10.78
C GLU A 45 4.49 1.14 -10.39
N ILE A 46 3.54 0.57 -9.66
CA ILE A 46 3.58 -0.81 -9.19
C ILE A 46 2.37 -1.56 -9.74
N SER A 47 2.65 -2.60 -10.52
CA SER A 47 1.66 -3.49 -11.11
C SER A 47 1.25 -4.60 -10.16
N SER A 48 0.11 -5.22 -10.43
CA SER A 48 -0.43 -6.33 -9.63
C SER A 48 0.49 -7.54 -9.59
N ILE A 49 1.34 -7.70 -10.60
CA ILE A 49 2.29 -8.81 -10.73
C ILE A 49 3.46 -8.66 -9.74
N GLU A 50 3.82 -7.41 -9.41
CA GLU A 50 4.91 -7.08 -8.49
C GLU A 50 4.47 -7.19 -7.01
N VAL A 51 3.17 -7.30 -6.74
CA VAL A 51 2.62 -7.41 -5.38
C VAL A 51 2.63 -8.87 -4.92
N LYS A 52 3.43 -9.15 -3.89
CA LYS A 52 3.51 -10.48 -3.26
C LYS A 52 2.35 -10.72 -2.29
N SER A 53 2.09 -9.73 -1.43
CA SER A 53 1.07 -9.81 -0.39
C SER A 53 0.65 -8.41 0.07
N TYR A 54 -0.40 -8.34 0.87
CA TYR A 54 -0.87 -7.11 1.49
C TYR A 54 -1.52 -7.41 2.84
N GLU A 55 -1.47 -6.43 3.74
CA GLU A 55 -2.02 -6.49 5.10
C GLU A 55 -2.79 -5.22 5.43
N GLU A 56 -3.87 -5.33 6.20
CA GLU A 56 -4.56 -4.19 6.78
C GLU A 56 -3.88 -3.80 8.07
N ILE A 57 -3.44 -2.55 8.16
CA ILE A 57 -2.69 -2.03 9.31
C ILE A 57 -3.40 -0.83 9.93
N GLN A 58 -3.07 -0.52 11.18
CA GLN A 58 -3.57 0.68 11.83
C GLN A 58 -2.68 1.88 11.50
N LYS A 59 -3.23 3.08 11.70
CA LYS A 59 -2.48 4.33 11.55
C LYS A 59 -1.21 4.34 12.41
N ALA A 60 -1.23 3.71 13.58
CA ALA A 60 -0.10 3.64 14.50
C ALA A 60 1.10 2.88 13.93
N ASP A 61 0.85 1.90 13.05
CA ASP A 61 1.88 1.05 12.45
C ASP A 61 2.57 1.72 11.25
N LEU A 62 2.01 2.81 10.73
CA LEU A 62 2.62 3.54 9.61
C LEU A 62 3.96 4.18 10.02
N PRO A 63 4.96 4.20 9.13
CA PRO A 63 6.18 4.99 9.32
C PRO A 63 5.86 6.47 9.54
N LEU A 64 6.68 7.18 10.32
CA LEU A 64 6.46 8.61 10.63
C LEU A 64 6.33 9.48 9.37
N LYS A 65 7.25 9.31 8.42
CA LYS A 65 7.23 10.05 7.14
C LYS A 65 5.95 9.80 6.34
N VAL A 66 5.44 8.58 6.36
CA VAL A 66 4.18 8.19 5.69
C VAL A 66 2.97 8.76 6.41
N LYS A 67 2.96 8.75 7.75
CA LYS A 67 1.90 9.38 8.56
C LYS A 67 1.74 10.86 8.24
N GLU A 68 2.85 11.58 8.04
CA GLU A 68 2.83 12.99 7.65
C GLU A 68 2.17 13.19 6.28
N LYS A 69 2.42 12.30 5.31
CA LYS A 69 1.79 12.37 3.97
C LYS A 69 0.28 12.08 4.00
N PHE A 70 -0.18 11.15 4.84
CA PHE A 70 -1.61 10.86 5.00
C PHE A 70 -2.35 11.88 5.86
N ASN A 71 -1.66 12.60 6.74
CA ASN A 71 -2.24 13.64 7.61
C ASN A 71 -2.04 15.07 7.09
N ALA A 72 -1.43 15.25 5.93
CA ALA A 72 -1.34 16.56 5.29
C ALA A 72 -2.76 17.07 5.01
N LYS A 73 -3.22 18.00 5.85
CA LYS A 73 -4.40 18.83 5.62
C LYS A 73 -4.11 19.85 4.53
#